data_AF-A0ABC8VMS4-F1
#
_entry.id   AF-A0ABC8VMS4-F1
#
_cell.length_a   1.000
_cell.length_b   1.000
_cell.length_c   1.000
_cell.angle_alpha   90.00
_cell.angle_beta   90.00
_cell.angle_gamma   90.00
#
_symmetry.space_group_name_H-M   'P 1'
#
loop_
_entity.id
_entity.type
_entity.pdbx_description
1 polymer ?
#
loop_
_entity_poly.entity_id
_entity_poly.type
_entity_poly.pdbx_seq_one_letter_code
_entity_poly.pdbx_strand_id
1 'polypeptide(L)'
;MRSPTHPYTFPCFSNKKIINTSCVLVSEENEEAIFVDPALRGKYCVCFDPLDGSSNIDCGVSIGTIFGIYMIKDKDNVTLDDVLQPGTNMLAAGYCMYGSSCTLVLSTGNGVNGFTLDPSLGEFILTHPNIKIPKKGKIYSVNEGNAKNWDAPTAKYVEKCKFPQDGSSPKSLRYIGSMVADVHRTLLYGGIFLYPADQKSPNGKLRVLYEVFPMSFLMEQAGGQAFTGKQRALELAPTKLHERSPVFLGSHDDVEEIKALYASESSTV
;
A
#
# COMPACT_ATOMS: atom_id res chain seq x y z
N MET A 1 -14.16 -33.50 -13.59
CA MET A 1 -13.10 -34.13 -12.77
C MET A 1 -12.28 -33.01 -12.18
N ARG A 2 -12.41 -32.76 -10.88
CA ARG A 2 -11.66 -31.72 -10.16
C ARG A 2 -10.28 -32.29 -9.83
N SER A 3 -9.23 -31.64 -10.33
CA SER A 3 -7.84 -31.88 -9.93
C SER A 3 -7.63 -31.40 -8.49
N PRO A 4 -6.90 -32.13 -7.63
CA PRO A 4 -6.68 -31.75 -6.25
C PRO A 4 -5.70 -30.57 -6.14
N THR A 5 -6.12 -29.57 -5.37
CA THR A 5 -5.33 -28.43 -4.90
C THR A 5 -4.01 -28.89 -4.26
N HIS A 6 -2.89 -28.58 -4.90
CA HIS A 6 -1.60 -28.55 -4.20
C HIS A 6 -1.60 -27.34 -3.24
N PRO A 7 -1.27 -27.52 -1.96
CA PRO A 7 -1.00 -26.38 -1.09
C PRO A 7 0.32 -25.77 -1.55
N TYR A 8 0.29 -24.57 -2.11
CA TYR A 8 1.48 -23.75 -2.30
C TYR A 8 1.94 -23.28 -0.92
N THR A 9 2.64 -24.14 -0.17
CA THR A 9 3.43 -23.68 0.97
C THR A 9 4.62 -22.90 0.41
N PHE A 10 4.60 -21.57 0.55
CA PHE A 10 5.72 -20.72 0.20
C PHE A 10 6.99 -21.20 0.94
N PRO A 11 8.04 -21.71 0.26
CA PRO A 11 9.25 -22.21 0.91
C PRO A 11 10.15 -21.10 1.48
N CYS A 12 9.72 -19.84 1.37
CA CYS A 12 10.52 -18.66 1.68
C CYS A 12 11.01 -18.63 3.15
N PHE A 13 10.32 -19.31 4.05
CA PHE A 13 10.69 -19.40 5.47
C PHE A 13 11.72 -20.48 5.82
N SER A 14 12.20 -21.27 4.85
CA SER A 14 13.27 -22.26 5.08
C SER A 14 14.69 -21.66 5.03
N ASN A 15 14.82 -20.39 4.67
CA ASN A 15 16.11 -19.72 4.51
C ASN A 15 16.61 -19.17 5.86
N LYS A 16 17.62 -19.84 6.46
CA LYS A 16 18.23 -19.51 7.77
C LYS A 16 18.61 -18.04 7.99
N LYS A 17 18.74 -17.23 6.93
CA LYS A 17 19.09 -15.80 7.01
C LYS A 17 17.94 -14.88 7.46
N ILE A 18 16.71 -15.12 7.00
CA ILE A 18 15.54 -14.30 7.42
C ILE A 18 15.23 -14.59 8.88
N ILE A 19 15.37 -15.86 9.25
CA ILE A 19 15.04 -16.42 10.54
C ILE A 19 15.82 -15.76 11.70
N ASN A 20 17.00 -15.17 11.47
CA ASN A 20 17.80 -14.48 12.50
C ASN A 20 17.59 -12.95 12.59
N THR A 21 16.68 -12.39 11.81
CA THR A 21 16.44 -10.92 11.75
C THR A 21 15.02 -10.52 12.10
N SER A 22 14.05 -11.39 11.80
CA SER A 22 12.64 -11.20 12.13
C SER A 22 12.28 -11.80 13.47
N CYS A 23 11.21 -11.29 14.07
CA CYS A 23 10.70 -11.69 15.37
C CYS A 23 9.20 -12.00 15.33
N VAL A 24 8.45 -11.19 14.57
CA VAL A 24 7.02 -11.39 14.30
C VAL A 24 6.78 -11.20 12.82
N LEU A 25 5.95 -12.08 12.25
CA LEU A 25 5.53 -12.00 10.86
C LEU A 25 4.00 -11.92 10.80
N VAL A 26 3.47 -10.96 10.04
CA VAL A 26 2.04 -10.82 9.77
C VAL A 26 1.85 -10.89 8.26
N SER A 27 1.06 -11.86 7.80
CA SER A 27 0.80 -12.12 6.38
C SER A 27 -0.68 -11.91 6.10
N GLU A 28 -1.02 -11.46 4.91
CA GLU A 28 -2.42 -11.43 4.44
C GLU A 28 -3.08 -12.83 4.47
N GLU A 29 -2.29 -13.87 4.20
CA GLU A 29 -2.72 -15.27 4.07
C GLU A 29 -2.82 -16.02 5.42
N ASN A 30 -2.48 -15.38 6.54
CA ASN A 30 -2.46 -16.01 7.87
C ASN A 30 -3.35 -15.20 8.83
N GLU A 31 -4.36 -15.84 9.44
CA GLU A 31 -5.25 -15.20 10.41
C GLU A 31 -4.55 -14.74 11.70
N GLU A 32 -3.48 -15.44 12.07
CA GLU A 32 -2.69 -15.16 13.28
C GLU A 32 -1.28 -14.72 12.91
N ALA A 33 -0.68 -13.89 13.78
CA ALA A 33 0.72 -13.53 13.66
C ALA A 33 1.62 -14.74 13.95
N ILE A 34 2.68 -14.89 13.16
CA ILE A 34 3.67 -15.94 13.34
C ILE A 34 4.80 -15.39 14.21
N PHE A 35 4.95 -15.96 15.40
CA PHE A 35 6.05 -15.63 16.31
C PHE A 35 7.25 -16.53 16.03
N VAL A 36 8.42 -15.91 15.82
CA VAL A 36 9.68 -16.63 15.63
C VAL A 36 10.13 -17.24 16.98
N ASP A 37 10.65 -18.47 16.92
CA ASP A 37 11.23 -19.16 18.08
C ASP A 37 12.26 -18.26 18.79
N PRO A 38 12.22 -18.15 20.14
CA PRO A 38 13.17 -17.34 20.91
C PRO A 38 14.64 -17.50 20.52
N ALA A 39 15.10 -18.72 20.21
CA ALA A 39 16.49 -18.99 19.85
C ALA A 39 16.90 -18.37 18.50
N LEU A 40 15.91 -17.97 17.69
CA LEU A 40 16.08 -17.46 16.35
C LEU A 40 15.67 -15.97 16.24
N ARG A 41 15.02 -15.38 17.25
CA ARG A 41 14.47 -14.02 17.17
C ARG A 41 15.51 -12.95 16.82
N GLY A 42 15.19 -12.18 15.77
CA GLY A 42 15.88 -10.94 15.47
C GLY A 42 15.29 -9.72 16.18
N LYS A 43 15.22 -8.58 15.48
CA LYS A 43 14.75 -7.28 16.01
C LYS A 43 13.52 -6.73 15.30
N TYR A 44 13.12 -7.35 14.20
CA TYR A 44 12.17 -6.75 13.27
C TYR A 44 10.85 -7.48 13.27
N CYS A 45 9.76 -6.72 13.20
CA CYS A 45 8.46 -7.23 12.81
C CYS A 45 8.24 -6.93 11.33
N VAL A 46 7.71 -7.89 10.57
CA VAL A 46 7.43 -7.73 9.14
C VAL A 46 5.96 -7.99 8.88
N CYS A 47 5.26 -6.99 8.37
CA CYS A 47 3.90 -7.12 7.87
C CYS A 47 3.95 -7.15 6.34
N PHE A 48 3.36 -8.14 5.68
CA PHE A 48 3.45 -8.26 4.24
C PHE A 48 2.20 -8.86 3.59
N ASP A 49 1.93 -8.40 2.37
CA ASP A 49 1.05 -9.06 1.42
C ASP A 49 1.94 -9.84 0.46
N PRO A 50 1.93 -11.19 0.51
CA PRO A 50 2.80 -11.99 -0.35
C PRO A 50 2.46 -11.83 -1.83
N LEU A 51 1.20 -11.54 -2.17
CA LEU A 51 0.73 -11.48 -3.56
C LEU A 51 -0.49 -10.55 -3.74
N ASP A 52 -0.23 -9.24 -3.76
CA ASP A 52 -1.20 -8.21 -4.11
C ASP A 52 -1.63 -8.32 -5.59
N GLY A 53 -2.92 -8.11 -5.83
CA GLY A 53 -3.52 -8.22 -7.15
C GLY A 53 -3.78 -9.67 -7.58
N SER A 54 -3.89 -10.62 -6.63
CA SER A 54 -4.10 -12.04 -6.91
C SER A 54 -5.28 -12.34 -7.86
N SER A 55 -6.34 -11.53 -7.82
CA SER A 55 -7.47 -11.65 -8.75
C SER A 55 -7.10 -11.46 -10.23
N ASN A 56 -5.91 -10.89 -10.51
CA ASN A 56 -5.45 -10.59 -11.86
C ASN A 56 -4.31 -11.52 -12.33
N ILE A 57 -3.99 -12.59 -11.58
CA ILE A 57 -2.99 -13.59 -11.97
C ILE A 57 -3.37 -14.22 -13.32
N ASP A 58 -4.59 -14.72 -13.44
CA ASP A 58 -5.04 -15.49 -14.60
C ASP A 58 -5.11 -14.66 -15.89
N CYS A 59 -5.30 -13.34 -15.79
CA CYS A 59 -5.37 -12.43 -16.93
C CYS A 59 -4.02 -11.77 -17.28
N GLY A 60 -2.94 -12.13 -16.58
CA GLY A 60 -1.58 -11.68 -16.90
C GLY A 60 -1.33 -10.19 -16.65
N VAL A 61 -2.08 -9.58 -15.74
CA VAL A 61 -1.87 -8.18 -15.33
C VAL A 61 -0.75 -8.12 -14.28
N SER A 62 -0.15 -6.95 -14.10
CA SER A 62 0.86 -6.72 -13.07
C SER A 62 0.31 -6.98 -11.67
N ILE A 63 1.09 -7.72 -10.89
CA ILE A 63 0.84 -8.10 -9.48
C ILE A 63 2.08 -7.77 -8.66
N GLY A 64 2.10 -8.04 -7.35
CA GLY A 64 3.28 -7.71 -6.55
C GLY A 64 3.26 -8.23 -5.13
N THR A 65 4.32 -7.93 -4.38
CA THR A 65 4.45 -8.20 -2.95
C THR A 65 4.63 -6.87 -2.24
N ILE A 66 3.97 -6.67 -1.11
CA ILE A 66 4.04 -5.43 -0.33
C ILE A 66 4.58 -5.77 1.06
N PHE A 67 5.44 -4.93 1.64
CA PHE A 67 5.96 -5.16 2.98
C PHE A 67 6.22 -3.88 3.76
N GLY A 68 6.01 -3.94 5.07
CA GLY A 68 6.38 -2.93 6.05
C GLY A 68 7.16 -3.55 7.21
N ILE A 69 8.13 -2.80 7.74
CA ILE A 69 9.07 -3.27 8.76
C ILE A 69 9.02 -2.34 9.97
N TYR A 70 8.79 -2.93 11.15
CA TYR A 70 8.87 -2.28 12.46
C TYR A 70 10.01 -2.85 13.28
N MET A 71 10.39 -2.16 14.35
CA MET A 71 11.25 -2.71 15.40
C MET A 71 10.39 -3.14 16.59
N ILE A 72 10.73 -4.29 17.18
CA ILE A 72 10.21 -4.67 18.50
C ILE A 72 10.75 -3.74 19.59
N LYS A 73 9.96 -3.51 20.64
CA LYS A 73 10.39 -2.71 21.79
C LYS A 73 11.24 -3.52 22.76
N ASP A 74 10.87 -4.79 22.96
CA ASP A 74 11.54 -5.73 23.86
C ASP A 74 11.68 -7.10 23.16
N LYS A 75 12.90 -7.64 23.14
CA LYS A 75 13.21 -8.94 22.54
C LYS A 75 12.70 -10.12 23.35
N ASP A 76 12.64 -9.95 24.66
CA ASP A 76 12.32 -11.02 25.59
C ASP A 76 10.79 -11.14 25.76
N ASN A 77 10.07 -10.02 25.61
CA ASN A 77 8.62 -9.92 25.78
C ASN A 77 7.91 -9.43 24.51
N VAL A 78 7.99 -10.24 23.45
CA VAL A 78 7.40 -9.94 22.14
C VAL A 78 5.90 -10.18 22.18
N THR A 79 5.11 -9.17 21.78
CA THR A 79 3.64 -9.26 21.76
C THR A 79 3.05 -8.78 20.44
N LEU A 80 1.73 -8.90 20.28
CA LEU A 80 1.02 -8.32 19.13
C LEU A 80 1.12 -6.79 19.10
N ASP A 81 1.37 -6.12 20.23
CA ASP A 81 1.52 -4.66 20.27
C ASP A 81 2.81 -4.19 19.57
N ASP A 82 3.77 -5.09 19.34
CA ASP A 82 4.95 -4.82 18.52
C ASP A 82 4.63 -4.74 17.01
N VAL A 83 3.47 -5.25 16.57
CA VAL A 83 2.98 -5.09 15.18
C VAL A 83 1.80 -4.14 15.06
N LEU A 84 0.96 -4.03 16.10
CA LEU A 84 -0.17 -3.10 16.16
C LEU A 84 0.30 -1.68 16.50
N GLN A 85 1.19 -1.15 15.66
CA GLN A 85 1.75 0.19 15.80
C GLN A 85 1.22 1.11 14.69
N PRO A 86 1.12 2.42 14.94
CA PRO A 86 0.89 3.38 13.87
C PRO A 86 1.98 3.29 12.79
N GLY A 87 1.59 3.52 11.54
CA GLY A 87 2.50 3.49 10.40
C GLY A 87 3.65 4.50 10.50
N THR A 88 3.52 5.55 11.32
CA THR A 88 4.61 6.48 11.63
C THR A 88 5.81 5.84 12.32
N ASN A 89 5.64 4.65 12.92
CA ASN A 89 6.71 3.91 13.58
C ASN A 89 7.45 2.93 12.64
N MET A 90 7.05 2.83 11.37
CA MET A 90 7.78 1.98 10.41
C MET A 90 9.21 2.49 10.20
N LEU A 91 10.15 1.55 10.18
CA LEU A 91 11.55 1.83 9.83
C LEU A 91 11.77 1.81 8.32
N ALA A 92 11.09 0.90 7.66
CA ALA A 92 11.20 0.69 6.23
C ALA A 92 9.90 0.12 5.67
N ALA A 93 9.64 0.43 4.41
CA ALA A 93 8.56 -0.16 3.67
C ALA A 93 8.94 -0.26 2.20
N GLY A 94 8.32 -1.18 1.50
CA GLY A 94 8.57 -1.39 0.09
C GLY A 94 7.52 -2.26 -0.58
N TYR A 95 7.68 -2.40 -1.88
CA TYR A 95 6.97 -3.40 -2.66
C TYR A 95 7.86 -3.92 -3.77
N CYS A 96 7.61 -5.15 -4.20
CA CYS A 96 8.11 -5.69 -5.44
C CYS A 96 6.96 -5.80 -6.44
N MET A 97 7.05 -5.12 -7.58
CA MET A 97 6.07 -5.19 -8.65
C MET A 97 6.54 -6.17 -9.72
N TYR A 98 5.69 -7.14 -10.05
CA TYR A 98 5.87 -8.13 -11.10
C TYR A 98 5.11 -7.66 -12.35
N GLY A 99 5.67 -6.70 -13.07
CA GLY A 99 5.09 -6.11 -14.28
C GLY A 99 5.83 -6.53 -15.55
N SER A 100 5.95 -5.61 -16.50
CA SER A 100 6.82 -5.79 -17.68
C SER A 100 8.30 -6.01 -17.31
N SER A 101 8.69 -5.53 -16.13
CA SER A 101 9.92 -5.86 -15.44
C SER A 101 9.61 -6.08 -13.96
N CYS A 102 10.49 -6.80 -13.26
CA CYS A 102 10.41 -6.95 -11.82
C CYS A 102 11.11 -5.76 -11.15
N THR A 103 10.37 -4.95 -10.40
CA THR A 103 10.87 -3.71 -9.78
C THR A 103 10.64 -3.73 -8.28
N LEU A 104 11.70 -3.57 -7.50
CA LEU A 104 11.66 -3.34 -6.06
C LEU A 104 11.68 -1.84 -5.79
N VAL A 105 10.70 -1.33 -5.06
CA VAL A 105 10.70 0.05 -4.55
C VAL A 105 10.81 0.00 -3.03
N LEU A 106 11.73 0.77 -2.47
CA LEU A 106 12.07 0.72 -1.05
C LEU A 106 12.31 2.12 -0.48
N SER A 107 11.89 2.31 0.77
CA SER A 107 12.32 3.40 1.63
C SER A 107 12.74 2.88 2.98
N THR A 108 13.78 3.48 3.56
CA THR A 108 14.24 3.28 4.94
C THR A 108 14.09 4.56 5.79
N GLY A 109 13.16 5.43 5.40
CA GLY A 109 12.86 6.69 6.10
C GLY A 109 13.58 7.93 5.58
N ASN A 110 14.47 7.78 4.59
CA ASN A 110 15.24 8.88 3.98
C ASN A 110 15.05 8.90 2.45
N GLY A 111 13.81 9.09 1.99
CA GLY A 111 13.46 9.08 0.57
C GLY A 111 13.19 7.68 0.02
N VAL A 112 12.92 7.61 -1.28
CA VAL A 112 12.45 6.39 -1.96
C VAL A 112 13.36 6.06 -3.14
N ASN A 113 13.71 4.79 -3.31
CA ASN A 113 14.53 4.32 -4.42
C ASN A 113 13.86 3.13 -5.11
N GLY A 114 13.97 3.07 -6.43
CA GLY A 114 13.50 1.96 -7.25
C GLY A 114 14.66 1.21 -7.89
N PHE A 115 14.57 -0.12 -7.85
CA PHE A 115 15.55 -1.05 -8.37
C PHE A 115 14.87 -2.01 -9.33
N THR A 116 15.49 -2.29 -10.47
CA THR A 116 14.97 -3.24 -11.45
C THR A 116 15.82 -4.51 -11.41
N LEU A 117 15.16 -5.67 -11.37
CA LEU A 117 15.83 -6.97 -11.42
C LEU A 117 16.44 -7.17 -12.79
N ASP A 118 17.75 -7.40 -12.84
CA ASP A 118 18.42 -8.00 -13.98
C ASP A 118 18.35 -9.54 -13.82
N PRO A 119 17.54 -10.24 -14.63
CA PRO A 119 17.37 -11.68 -14.48
C PRO A 119 18.62 -12.47 -14.90
N SER A 120 19.53 -11.88 -15.67
CA SER A 120 20.79 -12.53 -16.06
C SER A 120 21.80 -12.57 -14.93
N LEU A 121 21.77 -11.56 -14.05
CA LEU A 121 22.63 -11.45 -12.87
C LEU A 121 21.96 -11.99 -11.60
N GLY A 122 20.62 -11.96 -11.55
CA GLY A 122 19.87 -12.25 -10.33
C GLY A 122 19.95 -11.11 -9.30
N GLU A 123 20.21 -9.88 -9.75
CA GLU A 123 20.45 -8.73 -8.89
C GLU A 123 19.48 -7.57 -9.18
N PHE A 124 19.07 -6.87 -8.11
CA PHE A 124 18.30 -5.63 -8.22
C PHE A 124 19.25 -4.44 -8.42
N ILE A 125 19.22 -3.85 -9.61
CA ILE A 125 20.07 -2.71 -9.98
C ILE A 125 19.30 -1.40 -9.71
N LEU A 126 19.96 -0.41 -9.09
CA LEU A 126 19.37 0.90 -8.85
C LEU A 126 19.08 1.59 -10.19
N THR A 127 17.80 1.75 -10.53
CA THR A 127 17.35 2.36 -11.79
C THR A 127 16.63 3.69 -11.58
N HIS A 128 16.08 3.91 -10.38
CA HIS A 128 15.30 5.10 -10.05
C HIS A 128 15.77 5.68 -8.70
N PRO A 129 16.87 6.44 -8.66
CA PRO A 129 17.35 7.05 -7.42
C PRO A 129 16.44 8.21 -6.98
N ASN A 130 16.21 8.32 -5.66
CA ASN A 130 15.51 9.44 -5.02
C ASN A 130 14.20 9.85 -5.72
N ILE A 131 13.28 8.89 -5.85
CA ILE A 131 11.98 9.10 -6.47
C ILE A 131 11.23 10.22 -5.71
N LYS A 132 10.75 11.20 -6.47
CA LYS A 132 9.86 12.27 -5.99
C LYS A 132 8.61 12.30 -6.83
N ILE A 133 7.47 12.21 -6.16
CA ILE A 133 6.18 12.28 -6.84
C ILE A 133 5.92 13.73 -7.31
N PRO A 134 5.36 13.95 -8.51
CA PRO A 134 4.88 15.27 -8.91
C PRO A 134 3.89 15.86 -7.89
N LYS A 135 3.94 17.17 -7.65
CA LYS A 135 3.03 17.85 -6.70
C LYS A 135 1.55 17.74 -7.08
N LYS A 136 1.26 17.73 -8.38
CA LYS A 136 -0.08 17.56 -8.98
C LYS A 136 0.04 16.71 -10.24
N GLY A 137 -0.84 15.73 -10.43
CA GLY A 137 -0.83 14.87 -11.62
C GLY A 137 -2.05 15.04 -12.52
N LYS A 138 -2.03 14.31 -13.63
CA LYS A 138 -3.11 14.32 -14.65
C LYS A 138 -3.91 13.01 -14.66
N ILE A 139 -3.74 12.17 -13.65
CA ILE A 139 -4.35 10.84 -13.57
C ILE A 139 -5.13 10.72 -12.26
N TYR A 140 -6.30 10.11 -12.32
CA TYR A 140 -7.00 9.57 -11.16
C TYR A 140 -7.23 8.07 -11.35
N SER A 141 -7.17 7.33 -10.25
CA SER A 141 -7.24 5.88 -10.25
C SER A 141 -8.24 5.40 -9.22
N VAL A 142 -9.36 4.86 -9.69
CA VAL A 142 -10.46 4.39 -8.84
C VAL A 142 -11.32 3.38 -9.61
N ASN A 143 -11.90 2.41 -8.91
CA ASN A 143 -12.90 1.52 -9.50
C ASN A 143 -14.27 2.20 -9.60
N GLU A 144 -14.55 2.81 -10.76
CA GLU A 144 -15.82 3.48 -11.02
C GLU A 144 -17.06 2.56 -11.03
N GLY A 145 -16.87 1.24 -11.10
CA GLY A 145 -17.98 0.29 -10.91
C GLY A 145 -18.66 0.41 -9.54
N ASN A 146 -17.98 1.04 -8.56
CA ASN A 146 -18.54 1.31 -7.24
C ASN A 146 -19.21 2.68 -7.11
N ALA A 147 -19.35 3.46 -8.19
CA ALA A 147 -19.83 4.84 -8.14
C ALA A 147 -21.17 5.03 -7.40
N LYS A 148 -22.09 4.07 -7.54
CA LYS A 148 -23.39 4.09 -6.84
C LYS A 148 -23.26 4.07 -5.30
N ASN A 149 -22.16 3.55 -4.77
CA ASN A 149 -21.97 3.27 -3.34
C ASN A 149 -21.03 4.26 -2.64
N TRP A 150 -20.44 5.21 -3.39
CA TRP A 150 -19.50 6.18 -2.82
C TRP A 150 -20.20 7.21 -1.94
N ASP A 151 -19.43 7.79 -1.02
CA ASP A 151 -19.81 9.00 -0.31
C ASP A 151 -19.79 10.23 -1.22
N ALA A 152 -20.38 11.33 -0.75
CA ALA A 152 -20.50 12.55 -1.55
C ALA A 152 -19.14 13.20 -1.88
N PRO A 153 -18.13 13.26 -0.98
CA PRO A 153 -16.82 13.83 -1.29
C PRO A 153 -16.10 13.05 -2.40
N THR A 154 -16.12 11.71 -2.34
CA THR A 154 -15.53 10.88 -3.38
C THR A 154 -16.23 11.10 -4.73
N ALA A 155 -17.56 11.07 -4.75
CA ALA A 155 -18.33 11.29 -5.97
C ALA A 155 -18.04 12.67 -6.59
N LYS A 156 -18.03 13.72 -5.77
CA LYS A 156 -17.69 15.09 -6.20
C LYS A 156 -16.26 15.20 -6.71
N TYR A 157 -15.30 14.54 -6.07
CA TYR A 157 -13.91 14.56 -6.51
C TYR A 157 -13.74 13.92 -7.89
N VAL A 158 -14.33 12.74 -8.10
CA VAL A 158 -14.30 12.04 -9.38
C VAL A 158 -15.02 12.84 -10.47
N GLU A 159 -16.13 13.50 -10.15
CA GLU A 159 -16.82 14.41 -11.06
C GLU A 159 -15.93 15.59 -11.47
N LYS A 160 -15.24 16.24 -10.51
CA LYS A 160 -14.26 17.30 -10.80
C LYS A 160 -13.10 16.82 -11.67
N CYS A 161 -12.65 15.58 -11.51
CA CYS A 161 -11.62 15.00 -12.36
C CYS A 161 -12.07 14.88 -13.82
N LYS A 162 -13.36 14.60 -14.06
CA LYS A 162 -13.95 14.42 -15.40
C LYS A 162 -14.38 15.73 -16.05
N PHE A 163 -14.96 16.63 -15.25
CA PHE A 163 -15.60 17.87 -15.70
C PHE A 163 -15.05 19.07 -14.92
N PRO A 164 -13.75 19.37 -15.04
CA PRO A 164 -13.13 20.51 -14.35
C PRO A 164 -13.81 21.82 -14.75
N GLN A 165 -14.08 22.66 -13.75
CA GLN A 165 -14.73 23.97 -13.93
C GLN A 165 -13.74 25.15 -13.92
N ASP A 166 -12.46 24.88 -13.65
CA ASP A 166 -11.38 25.86 -13.57
C ASP A 166 -10.66 26.08 -14.91
N GLY A 167 -11.18 25.50 -16.00
CA GLY A 167 -10.57 25.56 -17.34
C GLY A 167 -9.41 24.59 -17.56
N SER A 168 -9.06 23.76 -16.57
CA SER A 168 -8.07 22.70 -16.74
C SER A 168 -8.60 21.55 -17.62
N SER A 169 -7.70 20.74 -18.17
CA SER A 169 -8.11 19.53 -18.91
C SER A 169 -8.57 18.43 -17.95
N PRO A 170 -9.56 17.60 -18.34
CA PRO A 170 -9.94 16.44 -17.56
C PRO A 170 -8.74 15.53 -17.26
N LYS A 171 -8.72 14.96 -16.06
CA LYS A 171 -7.73 13.93 -15.71
C LYS A 171 -8.06 12.63 -16.43
N SER A 172 -7.03 11.87 -16.77
CA SER A 172 -7.17 10.52 -17.33
C SER A 172 -7.51 9.51 -16.24
N LEU A 173 -8.53 8.67 -16.48
CA LEU A 173 -8.78 7.49 -15.66
C LEU A 173 -7.76 6.40 -15.99
N ARG A 174 -7.10 5.85 -14.96
CA ARG A 174 -6.33 4.60 -15.05
C ARG A 174 -6.62 3.75 -13.84
N TYR A 175 -7.12 2.53 -14.03
CA TYR A 175 -7.34 1.60 -12.94
C TYR A 175 -6.92 0.21 -13.41
N ILE A 176 -5.78 -0.25 -12.91
CA ILE A 176 -5.19 -1.55 -13.28
C ILE A 176 -5.89 -2.67 -12.49
N GLY A 177 -6.27 -2.38 -11.24
CA GLY A 177 -6.95 -3.33 -10.36
C GLY A 177 -6.02 -4.15 -9.49
N SER A 178 -4.72 -3.83 -9.47
CA SER A 178 -3.73 -4.31 -8.51
C SER A 178 -3.15 -3.08 -7.81
N MET A 179 -3.18 -3.04 -6.47
CA MET A 179 -2.79 -1.84 -5.72
C MET A 179 -1.35 -1.44 -6.05
N VAL A 180 -0.42 -2.39 -6.04
CA VAL A 180 0.99 -2.17 -6.34
C VAL A 180 1.21 -1.48 -7.70
N ALA A 181 0.46 -1.88 -8.73
CA ALA A 181 0.63 -1.33 -10.07
C ALA A 181 0.04 0.08 -10.19
N ASP A 182 -1.14 0.29 -9.59
CA ASP A 182 -1.78 1.61 -9.58
C ASP A 182 -0.97 2.62 -8.73
N VAL A 183 -0.44 2.21 -7.58
CA VAL A 183 0.41 3.03 -6.72
C VAL A 183 1.78 3.28 -7.35
N HIS A 184 2.41 2.29 -7.99
CA HIS A 184 3.68 2.47 -8.68
C HIS A 184 3.59 3.52 -9.78
N ARG A 185 2.54 3.46 -10.62
CA ARG A 185 2.26 4.49 -11.61
C ARG A 185 2.04 5.86 -10.96
N THR A 186 1.28 5.90 -9.87
CA THR A 186 0.99 7.15 -9.15
C THR A 186 2.26 7.77 -8.59
N LEU A 187 3.16 6.95 -8.06
CA LEU A 187 4.45 7.38 -7.51
C LEU A 187 5.35 8.04 -8.57
N LEU A 188 5.39 7.48 -9.79
CA LEU A 188 6.24 7.98 -10.87
C LEU A 188 5.61 9.12 -11.68
N TYR A 189 4.32 9.05 -11.97
CA TYR A 189 3.63 9.98 -12.88
C TYR A 189 2.78 11.02 -12.17
N GLY A 190 2.64 10.90 -10.85
CA GLY A 190 1.74 11.72 -10.07
C GLY A 190 0.27 11.39 -10.35
N GLY A 191 -0.60 12.14 -9.69
CA GLY A 191 -2.03 11.93 -9.68
C GLY A 191 -2.46 11.33 -8.36
N ILE A 192 -3.61 10.68 -8.35
CA ILE A 192 -4.17 10.11 -7.12
C ILE A 192 -4.74 8.72 -7.35
N PHE A 193 -4.50 7.85 -6.38
CA PHE A 193 -5.16 6.57 -6.22
C PHE A 193 -6.18 6.64 -5.10
N LEU A 194 -7.38 6.13 -5.36
CA LEU A 194 -8.50 6.13 -4.45
C LEU A 194 -9.03 4.71 -4.27
N TYR A 195 -9.09 4.27 -3.02
CA TYR A 195 -9.86 3.13 -2.58
C TYR A 195 -10.76 3.58 -1.43
N PRO A 196 -11.85 4.32 -1.74
CA PRO A 196 -12.71 4.94 -0.73
C PRO A 196 -13.47 3.89 0.07
N ALA A 197 -14.07 4.32 1.17
CA ALA A 197 -15.12 3.57 1.83
C ALA A 197 -16.36 3.59 0.92
N ASP A 198 -17.19 2.55 1.02
CA ASP A 198 -18.47 2.51 0.34
C ASP A 198 -19.54 1.86 1.23
N GLN A 199 -20.80 1.93 0.80
CA GLN A 199 -21.93 1.38 1.58
C GLN A 199 -21.78 -0.11 1.92
N LYS A 200 -21.05 -0.90 1.12
CA LYS A 200 -20.81 -2.34 1.35
C LYS A 200 -19.54 -2.58 2.16
N SER A 201 -18.61 -1.64 2.18
CA SER A 201 -17.31 -1.70 2.82
C SER A 201 -17.03 -0.36 3.52
N PRO A 202 -17.73 -0.08 4.64
CA PRO A 202 -17.66 1.22 5.31
C PRO A 202 -16.29 1.53 5.91
N ASN A 203 -15.46 0.50 6.14
CA ASN A 203 -14.07 0.62 6.57
C ASN A 203 -13.08 0.42 5.41
N GLY A 204 -13.52 0.55 4.15
CA GLY A 204 -12.71 0.23 2.98
C GLY A 204 -12.44 -1.29 2.84
N LYS A 205 -11.57 -1.64 1.88
CA LYS A 205 -11.22 -3.04 1.59
C LYS A 205 -9.75 -3.39 1.82
N LEU A 206 -8.85 -2.42 1.66
CA LEU A 206 -7.41 -2.62 1.81
C LEU A 206 -7.05 -2.73 3.29
N ARG A 207 -6.11 -3.60 3.63
CA ARG A 207 -5.69 -3.86 5.00
C ARG A 207 -4.60 -2.90 5.44
N VAL A 208 -4.72 -2.48 6.70
CA VAL A 208 -3.92 -1.40 7.26
C VAL A 208 -2.43 -1.76 7.30
N LEU A 209 -2.09 -2.89 7.90
CA LEU A 209 -0.70 -3.23 8.24
C LEU A 209 0.20 -3.52 7.04
N TYR A 210 -0.35 -4.10 5.98
CA TYR A 210 0.45 -4.65 4.87
C TYR A 210 0.05 -4.16 3.47
N GLU A 211 -0.98 -3.30 3.35
CA GLU A 211 -1.31 -2.61 2.10
C GLU A 211 -1.27 -1.09 2.29
N VAL A 212 -2.12 -0.55 3.17
CA VAL A 212 -2.28 0.91 3.36
C VAL A 212 -1.02 1.55 3.92
N PHE A 213 -0.47 1.02 5.01
CA PHE A 213 0.71 1.58 5.67
C PHE A 213 1.94 1.58 4.76
N PRO A 214 2.40 0.45 4.19
CA PRO A 214 3.61 0.46 3.36
C PRO A 214 3.52 1.43 2.19
N MET A 215 2.38 1.47 1.50
CA MET A 215 2.18 2.36 0.35
C MET A 215 2.11 3.83 0.77
N SER A 216 1.48 4.13 1.91
CA SER A 216 1.43 5.48 2.47
C SER A 216 2.82 5.99 2.88
N PHE A 217 3.65 5.13 3.48
CA PHE A 217 5.02 5.46 3.88
C PHE A 217 5.87 5.83 2.67
N LEU A 218 5.83 5.01 1.62
CA LEU A 218 6.51 5.32 0.36
C LEU A 218 6.01 6.63 -0.25
N MET A 219 4.70 6.85 -0.25
CA MET A 219 4.11 8.05 -0.83
C MET A 219 4.56 9.33 -0.12
N GLU A 220 4.54 9.34 1.21
CA GLU A 220 5.00 10.48 2.01
C GLU A 220 6.52 10.71 1.87
N GLN A 221 7.32 9.65 1.86
CA GLN A 221 8.78 9.73 1.65
C GLN A 221 9.15 10.29 0.26
N ALA A 222 8.29 10.09 -0.74
CA ALA A 222 8.42 10.67 -2.07
C ALA A 222 7.90 12.12 -2.16
N GLY A 223 7.33 12.68 -1.09
CA GLY A 223 6.77 14.03 -1.05
C GLY A 223 5.28 14.13 -1.42
N GLY A 224 4.58 13.00 -1.47
CA GLY A 224 3.14 12.92 -1.62
C GLY A 224 2.42 12.88 -0.28
N GLN A 225 1.16 12.47 -0.31
CA GLN A 225 0.32 12.31 0.88
C GLN A 225 -0.51 11.04 0.82
N ALA A 226 -0.98 10.59 1.99
CA ALA A 226 -1.97 9.54 2.13
C ALA A 226 -3.00 9.89 3.22
N PHE A 227 -4.27 9.77 2.89
CA PHE A 227 -5.42 10.20 3.68
C PHE A 227 -6.49 9.12 3.71
N THR A 228 -7.24 9.01 4.80
CA THR A 228 -8.25 7.96 5.00
C THR A 228 -9.69 8.43 4.79
N GLY A 229 -9.90 9.67 4.35
CA GLY A 229 -11.22 10.32 4.45
C GLY A 229 -11.44 10.98 5.81
N LYS A 230 -10.64 10.65 6.83
CA LYS A 230 -10.75 11.21 8.19
C LYS A 230 -9.46 11.81 8.71
N GLN A 231 -8.34 11.11 8.51
CA GLN A 231 -7.03 11.52 9.05
C GLN A 231 -5.89 11.06 8.14
N ARG A 232 -4.65 11.43 8.47
CA ARG A 232 -3.46 10.94 7.77
C ARG A 232 -3.35 9.42 7.95
N ALA A 233 -3.04 8.71 6.87
CA ALA A 233 -3.07 7.25 6.87
C ALA A 233 -2.11 6.64 7.88
N LEU A 234 -0.87 7.13 7.97
CA LEU A 234 0.14 6.60 8.91
C LEU A 234 -0.18 6.84 10.39
N GLU A 235 -1.17 7.68 10.72
CA GLU A 235 -1.58 7.97 12.10
C GLU A 235 -2.72 7.08 12.59
N LEU A 236 -3.22 6.14 11.77
CA LEU A 236 -4.13 5.11 12.26
C LEU A 236 -3.46 4.30 13.37
N ALA A 237 -4.21 4.02 14.43
CA ALA A 237 -3.80 3.12 15.50
C ALA A 237 -4.53 1.78 15.32
N PRO A 238 -3.91 0.79 14.64
CA PRO A 238 -4.57 -0.48 14.35
C PRO A 238 -4.83 -1.24 15.65
N THR A 239 -6.02 -1.84 15.76
CA THR A 239 -6.42 -2.66 16.90
C THR A 239 -6.49 -4.15 16.56
N LYS A 240 -6.43 -4.48 15.26
CA LYS A 240 -6.51 -5.84 14.73
C LYS A 240 -5.52 -6.03 13.59
N LEU A 241 -5.02 -7.26 13.42
CA LEU A 241 -4.05 -7.61 12.37
C LEU A 241 -4.58 -7.32 10.97
N HIS A 242 -5.84 -7.67 10.71
CA HIS A 242 -6.49 -7.55 9.40
C HIS A 242 -7.49 -6.39 9.35
N GLU A 243 -7.24 -5.33 10.12
CA GLU A 243 -8.04 -4.12 10.06
C GLU A 243 -7.99 -3.50 8.66
N ARG A 244 -9.12 -2.99 8.19
CA ARG A 244 -9.25 -2.38 6.86
C ARG A 244 -9.36 -0.87 6.97
N SER A 245 -8.90 -0.16 5.94
CA SER A 245 -9.08 1.27 5.85
C SER A 245 -9.37 1.72 4.40
N PRO A 246 -10.22 2.74 4.21
CA PRO A 246 -10.19 3.52 2.99
C PRO A 246 -8.86 4.24 2.83
N VAL A 247 -8.44 4.51 1.59
CA VAL A 247 -7.22 5.28 1.34
C VAL A 247 -7.33 6.13 0.08
N PHE A 248 -6.77 7.34 0.18
CA PHE A 248 -6.57 8.30 -0.89
C PHE A 248 -5.10 8.70 -0.83
N LEU A 249 -4.31 8.31 -1.83
CA LEU A 249 -2.86 8.56 -1.81
C LEU A 249 -2.35 9.01 -3.16
N GLY A 250 -1.32 9.85 -3.16
CA GLY A 250 -0.71 10.37 -4.37
C GLY A 250 -0.09 11.75 -4.21
N SER A 251 -0.13 12.51 -5.30
CA SER A 251 0.34 13.87 -5.42
C SER A 251 -0.28 14.76 -4.36
N HIS A 252 0.56 15.56 -3.68
CA HIS A 252 0.16 16.42 -2.57
C HIS A 252 -1.09 17.27 -2.88
N ASP A 253 -1.08 18.01 -3.99
CA ASP A 253 -2.17 18.94 -4.32
C ASP A 253 -3.47 18.20 -4.66
N ASP A 254 -3.36 16.99 -5.23
CA ASP A 254 -4.52 16.15 -5.55
C ASP A 254 -5.17 15.59 -4.28
N VAL A 255 -4.35 15.24 -3.28
CA VAL A 255 -4.83 14.76 -1.97
C VAL A 255 -5.42 15.91 -1.14
N GLU A 256 -4.84 17.11 -1.19
CA GLU A 256 -5.42 18.29 -0.53
C GLU A 256 -6.79 18.67 -1.10
N GLU A 257 -6.99 18.55 -2.42
CA GLU A 257 -8.29 18.80 -3.04
C GLU A 257 -9.39 17.87 -2.51
N ILE A 258 -9.12 16.58 -2.33
CA ILE A 258 -10.10 15.65 -1.77
C ILE A 258 -10.29 15.85 -0.26
N LYS A 259 -9.23 16.17 0.49
CA LYS A 259 -9.33 16.52 1.92
C LYS A 259 -10.26 17.72 2.14
N ALA A 260 -10.16 18.74 1.30
CA ALA A 260 -11.05 19.91 1.36
C ALA A 260 -12.52 19.54 1.15
N LEU A 261 -12.81 18.57 0.28
CA LEU A 261 -14.18 18.07 0.07
C LEU A 261 -14.71 17.35 1.33
N TYR A 262 -13.91 16.49 1.96
CA TYR A 262 -14.28 15.81 3.22
C TYR A 262 -14.49 16.80 4.38
N ALA A 263 -13.64 17.83 4.48
CA ALA A 263 -13.79 18.88 5.49
C ALA A 263 -15.07 19.70 5.31
N SER A 264 -15.43 20.00 4.05
CA SER A 264 -16.66 20.74 3.73
C SER A 264 -17.92 19.96 4.10
N GLU A 265 -17.96 18.65 3.85
CA GLU A 265 -19.09 17.81 4.21
C GLU A 265 -19.29 17.73 5.72
N SER A 266 -18.20 17.59 6.48
CA SER A 266 -18.24 17.55 7.95
C SER A 266 -18.76 18.84 8.58
N SER A 267 -18.70 19.98 7.87
CA SER A 267 -19.22 21.28 8.32
C SER A 267 -20.70 21.50 7.98
N THR A 268 -21.30 20.60 7.19
CA THR A 268 -22.69 20.72 6.72
C THR A 268 -23.66 19.81 7.49
N VAL A 269 -23.14 19.04 8.45
CA VAL A 269 -23.88 18.10 9.30
C VAL A 269 -23.98 18.64 10.72
#